data_AF-A0A101NND5-F1
#
_entry.id   AF-A0A101NND5-F1
#
_cell.length_a   1.000
_cell.length_b   1.000
_cell.length_c   1.000
_cell.angle_alpha   90.00
_cell.angle_beta   90.00
_cell.angle_gamma   90.00
#
_symmetry.space_group_name_H-M   'P 1'
#
loop_
_entity.id
_entity.type
_entity.pdbx_description
1 polymer ?
#
loop_
_entity_poly.entity_id
_entity_poly.type
_entity_poly.pdbx_seq_one_letter_code
_entity_poly.pdbx_strand_id
1 'polypeptide(L)' 'MTSPGRYHVLLAAEGRPVQHGWWNREETARDKFRRWVGEYGSMPAARVTLTDAESGDVLAAWPDQQEA' A
#
# COMPACT_ATOMS: atom_id res chain seq x y z
N MET A 1 -5.89 19.61 13.89
CA MET A 1 -5.45 19.17 12.55
C MET A 1 -5.51 17.66 12.55
N THR A 2 -6.43 17.07 11.78
CA THR A 2 -6.56 15.61 11.69
C THR A 2 -5.35 15.06 10.97
N SER A 3 -4.51 14.29 11.67
CA SER A 3 -3.44 13.52 11.02
C SER A 3 -4.05 12.63 9.93
N PRO A 4 -3.41 12.52 8.76
CA PRO A 4 -3.97 11.82 7.58
C PRO A 4 -4.29 10.34 7.86
N GLY A 5 -3.59 9.72 8.80
CA GLY A 5 -3.72 8.32 9.19
C GLY A 5 -2.36 7.79 9.62
N ARG A 6 -2.30 6.66 10.34
CA ARG A 6 -1.03 6.00 10.67
C ARG A 6 -0.54 5.12 9.52
N TYR A 7 -1.45 4.43 8.86
CA TYR A 7 -1.16 3.43 7.85
C TYR A 7 -1.38 4.00 6.46
N HIS A 8 -0.36 3.92 5.61
CA HIS A 8 -0.37 4.42 4.25
C HIS A 8 -0.35 3.26 3.26
N VAL A 9 -1.32 3.21 2.33
CA VAL A 9 -1.26 2.31 1.18
C VAL A 9 -0.93 3.13 -0.05
N LEU A 10 0.09 2.72 -0.78
CA LEU A 10 0.54 3.33 -2.03
C LEU A 10 0.42 2.31 -3.16
N LEU A 11 -0.29 2.67 -4.23
CA LEU A 11 -0.25 2.01 -5.53
C LEU A 11 0.64 2.84 -6.44
N ALA A 12 1.66 2.21 -7.00
CA ALA A 12 2.49 2.75 -8.06
C ALA A 12 2.46 1.84 -9.28
N ALA A 13 2.59 2.42 -10.47
CA ALA A 13 2.80 1.69 -11.71
C ALA A 13 3.99 2.34 -12.44
N GLU A 14 4.89 1.53 -12.96
CA GLU A 14 6.12 2.01 -13.64
C GLU A 14 6.92 3.02 -12.78
N GLY A 15 6.95 2.79 -11.46
CA GLY A 15 7.65 3.67 -10.50
C GLY A 15 6.95 5.00 -10.21
N ARG A 16 5.76 5.24 -10.76
CA ARG A 16 4.97 6.47 -10.54
C ARG A 16 3.79 6.20 -9.62
N PRO A 17 3.52 7.07 -8.62
CA PRO A 17 2.34 6.94 -7.77
C PRO A 17 1.07 7.12 -8.60
N VAL A 18 0.18 6.12 -8.56
CA VAL A 18 -1.12 6.11 -9.24
C VAL A 18 -2.23 6.48 -8.26
N GLN A 19 -2.20 5.86 -7.08
CA GLN A 19 -3.19 6.10 -6.04
C GLN A 19 -2.55 5.88 -4.67
N HIS A 20 -3.00 6.64 -3.68
CA HIS A 20 -2.56 6.43 -2.31
C HIS A 20 -3.66 6.82 -1.31
N GLY A 21 -3.61 6.24 -0.12
CA GLY A 21 -4.61 6.47 0.91
C GLY A 21 -4.04 6.24 2.31
N TRP A 22 -4.66 6.90 3.29
CA TRP A 22 -4.24 6.87 4.67
C TRP A 22 -5.39 6.40 5.59
N TRP A 23 -5.06 5.57 6.58
CA TRP A 23 -6.01 5.02 7.54
C TRP A 23 -5.45 5.01 8.96
N ASN A 24 -6.33 5.16 9.95
CA ASN A 24 -5.95 5.09 11.37
C ASN A 24 -5.90 3.66 11.91
N ARG A 25 -6.52 2.69 11.24
CA ARG A 25 -6.56 1.28 11.65
C ARG A 25 -5.82 0.41 10.64
N GLU A 26 -4.92 -0.43 11.14
CA GLU A 26 -4.14 -1.36 10.30
C GLU A 26 -5.05 -2.30 9.52
N GLU A 27 -6.09 -2.83 10.18
CA GLU A 27 -7.02 -3.78 9.58
C GLU A 27 -7.70 -3.21 8.33
N THR A 28 -8.11 -1.94 8.38
CA THR A 28 -8.69 -1.23 7.23
C THR A 28 -7.66 -1.00 6.14
N ALA A 29 -6.43 -0.65 6.50
CA ALA A 29 -5.35 -0.47 5.53
C ALA A 29 -4.98 -1.79 4.84
N ARG A 30 -4.97 -2.91 5.57
CA ARG A 30 -4.76 -4.27 5.03
C ARG A 30 -5.90 -4.72 4.12
N ASP A 31 -7.14 -4.42 4.45
CA ASP A 31 -8.28 -4.66 3.57
C ASP A 31 -8.12 -3.90 2.23
N LYS A 32 -7.79 -2.61 2.31
CA LYS A 32 -7.55 -1.77 1.13
C LYS A 32 -6.38 -2.25 0.29
N PHE A 33 -5.29 -2.66 0.93
CA PHE A 33 -4.15 -3.27 0.26
C PHE A 33 -4.58 -4.49 -0.57
N ARG A 34 -5.26 -5.47 0.03
CA ARG A 34 -5.70 -6.70 -0.68
C ARG A 34 -6.66 -6.38 -1.83
N ARG A 35 -7.56 -5.43 -1.59
CA ARG A 35 -8.50 -4.97 -2.60
C ARG A 35 -7.77 -4.34 -3.80
N TRP A 36 -6.80 -3.47 -3.57
CA TRP A 36 -6.01 -2.87 -4.65
C TRP A 36 -5.15 -3.88 -5.40
N VAL A 37 -4.62 -4.89 -4.71
CA VAL A 37 -3.96 -6.02 -5.38
C VAL A 37 -4.91 -6.74 -6.33
N GLY A 38 -6.16 -6.99 -5.92
CA GLY A 38 -7.17 -7.60 -6.79
C GLY A 38 -7.62 -6.69 -7.95
N GLU A 39 -7.82 -5.40 -7.71
CA GLU A 39 -8.31 -4.44 -8.72
C GLU A 39 -7.22 -3.99 -9.71
N TYR A 40 -6.00 -3.79 -9.23
CA TYR A 40 -4.91 -3.18 -9.99
C TYR A 40 -3.72 -4.11 -10.25
N GLY A 41 -3.70 -5.31 -9.65
CA GLY A 41 -2.57 -6.24 -9.84
C GLY A 41 -2.41 -6.78 -11.26
N SER A 42 -3.42 -6.62 -12.12
CA SER A 42 -3.28 -6.93 -13.55
C SER A 42 -2.59 -5.81 -14.35
N MET A 43 -2.35 -4.64 -13.75
CA MET A 43 -1.64 -3.54 -14.42
C MET A 43 -0.14 -3.85 -14.54
N PRO A 44 0.50 -3.50 -15.66
CA PRO A 44 1.93 -3.73 -15.85
C PRO A 44 2.75 -2.93 -14.84
N ALA A 45 3.76 -3.59 -14.26
CA ALA A 45 4.65 -3.02 -13.24
C ALA A 45 3.91 -2.41 -12.03
N ALA A 46 2.71 -2.91 -11.71
CA ALA A 46 1.97 -2.50 -10.53
C ALA A 46 2.69 -2.93 -9.25
N ARG A 47 2.80 -1.98 -8.33
CA ARG A 47 3.36 -2.15 -6.99
C ARG A 47 2.36 -1.60 -6.00
N VAL A 48 1.97 -2.40 -5.03
CA VAL A 48 1.15 -1.94 -3.88
C VAL A 48 1.98 -2.08 -2.62
N THR A 49 2.07 -1.05 -1.80
CA THR A 49 2.86 -1.06 -0.56
C THR A 49 2.01 -0.56 0.59
N LEU A 50 2.02 -1.25 1.72
CA LEU A 50 1.42 -0.82 2.97
C LEU A 50 2.55 -0.46 3.96
N THR A 51 2.56 0.78 4.42
CA THR A 51 3.56 1.30 5.36
C THR A 51 2.89 1.79 6.63
N ASP A 52 3.47 1.48 7.78
CA ASP A 52 3.20 2.17 9.04
C ASP A 52 4.04 3.44 9.09
N ALA A 53 3.43 4.61 9.01
CA ALA A 53 4.15 5.87 9.02
C ALA A 53 4.62 6.30 10.41
N GLU A 54 4.10 5.69 11.48
CA GLU A 54 4.60 5.97 12.84
C GLU A 54 5.97 5.32 13.05
N SER A 55 6.11 4.05 12.66
CA SER A 55 7.36 3.31 12.80
C SER A 55 8.27 3.41 11.57
N GLY A 56 7.71 3.71 10.39
CA GLY A 56 8.41 3.72 9.10
C GLY A 56 8.46 2.34 8.42
N ASP A 57 7.88 1.31 9.03
CA ASP A 57 7.95 -0.07 8.57
C ASP A 57 7.02 -0.36 7.38
N VAL A 58 7.51 -1.15 6.43
CA VAL A 58 6.67 -1.74 5.37
C VAL A 58 6.03 -3.01 5.93
N LEU A 59 4.72 -2.95 6.17
CA LEU A 59 3.95 -4.06 6.74
C LEU A 59 3.51 -5.09 5.69
N ALA A 60 3.43 -4.68 4.42
CA ALA A 60 3.15 -5.56 3.29
C ALA A 60 3.57 -4.89 1.97
N ALA A 61 3.97 -5.68 0.99
CA ALA A 61 4.25 -5.22 -0.36
C ALA A 61 3.78 -6.26 -1.38
N TRP A 62 3.27 -5.79 -2.52
CA TRP A 62 2.82 -6.62 -3.63
C TRP A 62 3.40 -6.08 -4.95
N PRO A 63 3.85 -6.94 -5.89
CA PRO A 63 4.13 -8.37 -5.66
C PRO A 63 5.13 -8.52 -4.51
N ASP A 64 4.99 -9.55 -3.68
CA ASP A 64 5.92 -9.76 -2.57
C ASP A 64 7.34 -9.76 -3.12
N GLN A 65 8.20 -8.85 -2.64
CA GLN A 65 9.63 -8.91 -2.89
C GLN A 65 10.19 -10.04 -2.01
N GLN A 66 9.77 -11.28 -2.27
CA GLN A 66 10.54 -12.42 -1.81
C GLN A 66 11.68 -12.53 -2.83
N GLU A 67 12.83 -12.00 -2.46
CA GLU A 67 14.08 -12.26 -3.16
C GLU A 67 14.26 -13.78 -3.25
N ALA A 68 14.40 -14.31 -4.47
CA ALA A 68 14.80 -15.68 -4.73
C ALA A 68 16.33 -15.76 -4.84
#